data_AF-A0A955QZH6-F1
#
_entry.id   AF-A0A955QZH6-F1
#
_cell.length_a   1.000
_cell.length_b   1.000
_cell.length_c   1.000
_cell.angle_alpha   90.00
_cell.angle_beta   90.00
_cell.angle_gamma   90.00
#
_symmetry.space_group_name_H-M   'P 1'
#
loop_
_entity.id
_entity.type
_entity.pdbx_description
1 polymer ?
#
loop_
_entity_poly.entity_id
_entity_poly.type
_entity_poly.pdbx_seq_one_letter_code
_entity_poly.pdbx_strand_id
1 'polypeptide(L)'
;MAVAVGMILLGLLAIPFGQAFAGEKVSTRPVEIDKAPTGTGDPEKDKTCDEIADPDERNLCRAFTRDDFNSDTEKGNRYQNKDHSYYYCTLIKNRDKQTYCYAVVRNQKSMCGNIVDGKLEKDCNAKVK
;
A
#
# COMPACT_ATOMS: atom_id res chain seq x y z
N MET A 1 -27.70 -58.77 -33.41
CA MET A 1 -27.89 -58.03 -34.68
C MET A 1 -28.48 -56.68 -34.28
N ALA A 2 -27.93 -55.50 -34.54
CA ALA A 2 -27.07 -55.02 -35.61
C ALA A 2 -26.06 -53.97 -35.10
N VAL A 3 -25.00 -53.81 -35.87
CA VAL A 3 -23.90 -52.84 -35.72
C VAL A 3 -24.34 -51.49 -36.28
N ALA A 4 -23.99 -50.38 -35.63
CA ALA A 4 -23.96 -49.06 -36.25
C ALA A 4 -22.78 -48.26 -35.73
N VAL A 5 -21.65 -48.40 -36.42
CA VAL A 5 -20.47 -47.55 -36.35
C VAL A 5 -20.79 -46.29 -37.17
N GLY A 6 -20.73 -45.12 -36.55
CA GLY A 6 -21.07 -43.83 -37.19
C GLY A 6 -20.06 -42.75 -36.87
N MET A 7 -19.03 -42.66 -37.72
CA MET A 7 -18.12 -41.53 -37.99
C MET A 7 -18.21 -40.28 -37.09
N ILE A 8 -17.20 -40.09 -36.24
CA ILE A 8 -16.89 -38.78 -35.65
C ILE A 8 -16.17 -37.96 -36.72
N LEU A 9 -16.85 -36.96 -37.27
CA LEU A 9 -16.29 -35.95 -38.16
C LEU A 9 -15.22 -35.13 -37.41
N LEU A 10 -13.97 -35.24 -37.86
CA LEU A 10 -12.88 -34.30 -37.57
C LEU A 10 -13.17 -32.98 -38.31
N GLY A 11 -13.90 -32.09 -37.63
CA GLY A 11 -14.09 -30.71 -38.06
C GLY A 11 -12.81 -29.89 -37.83
N LEU A 12 -12.04 -29.72 -38.90
CA LEU A 12 -10.99 -28.72 -39.03
C LEU A 12 -11.59 -27.31 -38.89
N LEU A 13 -11.54 -26.74 -37.68
CA LEU A 13 -11.70 -25.30 -37.50
C LEU A 13 -10.36 -24.63 -37.79
N ALA A 14 -10.18 -24.22 -39.05
CA ALA A 14 -9.19 -23.22 -39.42
C ALA A 14 -9.59 -21.90 -38.76
N ILE A 15 -8.92 -21.54 -37.67
CA ILE A 15 -9.04 -20.21 -37.06
C ILE A 15 -8.22 -19.25 -37.94
N PRO A 16 -8.83 -18.25 -38.59
CA PRO A 16 -8.07 -17.25 -39.32
C PRO A 16 -7.25 -16.42 -38.33
N PHE A 17 -5.92 -16.60 -38.38
CA PHE A 17 -4.92 -15.69 -37.82
C PHE A 17 -5.08 -14.33 -38.50
N GLY A 18 -5.74 -13.40 -37.81
CA GLY A 18 -6.04 -12.10 -38.39
C GLY A 18 -6.56 -11.08 -37.39
N GLN A 19 -5.93 -10.97 -36.22
CA GLN A 19 -6.08 -9.76 -35.43
C GLN A 19 -4.87 -8.87 -35.68
N ALA A 20 -5.12 -7.82 -36.47
CA ALA A 20 -4.22 -6.70 -36.63
C ALA A 20 -3.91 -6.10 -35.25
N PHE A 21 -2.65 -6.17 -34.84
CA PHE A 21 -2.14 -5.39 -33.71
C PHE A 21 -2.13 -3.92 -34.13
N ALA A 22 -3.23 -3.22 -33.85
CA ALA A 22 -3.25 -1.76 -33.88
C ALA A 22 -2.16 -1.27 -32.92
N GLY A 23 -1.22 -0.49 -33.45
CA GLY A 23 0.00 -0.07 -32.77
C GLY A 23 -0.25 0.37 -31.34
N GLU A 24 0.38 -0.34 -30.41
CA GLU A 24 0.54 0.09 -29.03
C GLU A 24 1.31 1.40 -29.08
N LYS A 25 0.63 2.51 -28.79
CA LYS A 25 1.31 3.78 -28.58
C LYS A 25 2.25 3.56 -27.41
N VAL A 26 3.55 3.47 -27.72
CA VAL A 26 4.62 3.55 -26.72
C VAL A 26 4.37 4.85 -25.98
N SER A 27 3.80 4.72 -24.78
CA SER A 27 3.63 5.80 -23.84
C SER A 27 5.03 6.21 -23.41
N THR A 28 5.60 7.16 -24.15
CA THR A 28 6.80 7.86 -23.73
C THR A 28 6.45 8.55 -22.42
N ARG A 29 6.89 7.95 -21.30
CA ARG A 29 6.79 8.56 -19.98
C ARG A 29 7.39 9.97 -20.07
N PRO A 30 6.69 11.02 -19.62
CA PRO A 30 7.27 12.35 -19.57
C PRO A 30 8.52 12.32 -18.67
N VAL A 31 9.52 13.09 -19.10
CA VAL A 31 10.84 13.29 -18.47
C VAL A 31 10.68 14.12 -17.19
N GLU A 32 9.94 13.60 -16.22
CA GLU A 32 9.73 14.24 -14.92
C GLU A 32 10.10 13.27 -13.79
N ILE A 33 11.18 12.49 -14.00
CA ILE A 33 11.82 11.62 -12.99
C ILE A 33 12.97 12.36 -12.29
N ASP A 34 12.99 13.70 -12.34
CA ASP A 34 13.99 14.51 -11.62
C ASP A 34 13.36 15.28 -10.45
N LYS A 35 12.03 15.19 -10.27
CA LYS A 35 11.39 15.72 -9.08
C LYS A 35 11.28 14.61 -8.05
N ALA A 36 12.00 14.79 -6.94
CA ALA A 36 11.77 14.01 -5.73
C ALA A 36 10.26 13.95 -5.49
N PRO A 37 9.70 12.79 -5.07
CA PRO A 37 8.27 12.67 -4.84
C PRO A 37 7.86 13.79 -3.89
N THR A 38 7.17 14.80 -4.42
CA THR A 38 6.52 15.82 -3.60
C THR A 38 5.27 15.13 -3.06
N GLY A 39 5.47 14.23 -2.11
CA GLY A 39 4.42 13.84 -1.21
C GLY A 39 3.92 15.13 -0.57
N THR A 40 2.61 15.34 -0.58
CA THR A 40 1.91 16.50 -0.01
C THR A 40 1.99 16.55 1.53
N GLY A 41 3.02 15.93 2.12
CA GLY A 41 3.33 16.08 3.53
C GLY A 41 3.81 17.49 3.80
N ASP A 42 3.37 18.05 4.91
CA ASP A 42 3.94 19.29 5.43
C ASP A 42 5.45 19.07 5.66
N PRO A 43 6.33 19.69 4.85
CA PRO A 43 7.77 19.47 4.94
C PRO A 43 8.34 19.99 6.26
N GLU A 44 7.60 20.79 7.01
CA GLU A 44 7.99 21.25 8.34
C GLU A 44 7.76 20.16 9.40
N LYS A 45 6.63 19.44 9.35
CA LYS A 45 6.35 18.32 10.27
C LYS A 45 7.32 17.15 10.06
N ASP A 46 7.63 16.80 8.82
CA ASP A 46 8.56 15.69 8.55
C ASP A 46 9.99 16.01 9.02
N LYS A 47 10.41 17.30 8.96
CA LYS A 47 11.70 17.75 9.52
C LYS A 47 11.78 17.57 11.03
N THR A 48 10.68 17.76 11.77
CA THR A 48 10.69 17.56 13.23
C THR A 48 10.94 16.10 13.63
N CYS A 49 10.47 15.14 12.82
CA CYS A 49 10.76 13.74 13.05
C CYS A 49 12.25 13.39 12.80
N ASP A 50 12.94 14.14 11.92
CA ASP A 50 14.34 13.86 11.57
C ASP A 50 15.32 14.10 12.73
N GLU A 51 14.94 14.95 13.69
CA GLU A 51 15.71 15.24 14.91
C GLU A 51 15.66 14.08 15.92
N ILE A 52 14.74 13.12 15.75
CA ILE A 52 14.62 11.96 16.62
C ILE A 52 15.74 10.98 16.33
N ALA A 53 16.62 10.76 17.33
CA ALA A 53 17.77 9.87 17.20
C ALA A 53 17.36 8.39 16.99
N ASP A 54 16.41 7.90 17.79
CA ASP A 54 15.95 6.51 17.71
C ASP A 54 15.20 6.27 16.40
N PRO A 55 15.63 5.29 15.58
CA PRO A 55 15.01 5.04 14.28
C PRO A 55 13.56 4.59 14.37
N ASP A 56 13.19 3.85 15.43
CA ASP A 56 11.82 3.37 15.59
C ASP A 56 10.88 4.50 15.98
N GLU A 57 11.28 5.35 16.93
CA GLU A 57 10.53 6.56 17.30
C GLU A 57 10.41 7.54 16.13
N ARG A 58 11.50 7.73 15.35
CA ARG A 58 11.47 8.58 14.15
C ARG A 58 10.46 8.07 13.12
N ASN A 59 10.48 6.77 12.83
CA ASN A 59 9.54 6.18 11.88
C ASN A 59 8.11 6.20 12.43
N LEU A 60 7.92 6.03 13.73
CA LEU A 60 6.62 6.17 14.38
C LEU A 60 6.06 7.59 14.24
N CYS A 61 6.91 8.60 14.44
CA CYS A 61 6.58 10.00 14.19
C CYS A 61 6.11 10.22 12.75
N ARG A 62 6.94 9.84 11.77
CA ARG A 62 6.63 9.95 10.33
C ARG A 62 5.39 9.15 9.91
N ALA A 63 5.09 8.07 10.61
CA ALA A 63 3.87 7.30 10.35
C ALA A 63 2.62 8.11 10.69
N PHE A 64 2.66 8.93 11.73
CA PHE A 64 1.49 9.70 12.20
C PHE A 64 1.40 11.12 11.63
N THR A 65 2.44 11.68 10.99
CA THR A 65 2.41 13.05 10.44
C THR A 65 1.42 13.23 9.29
N ARG A 66 1.05 12.16 8.57
CA ARG A 66 0.14 12.23 7.41
C ARG A 66 -1.31 11.88 7.69
N ASP A 67 -1.62 11.29 8.84
CA ASP A 67 -3.01 10.92 9.17
C ASP A 67 -3.90 12.17 9.40
N ASP A 68 -3.28 13.34 9.65
CA ASP A 68 -3.97 14.64 9.78
C ASP A 68 -4.53 15.18 8.45
N PHE A 69 -3.98 14.76 7.29
CA PHE A 69 -4.27 15.35 5.97
C PHE A 69 -5.16 14.49 5.07
N ASN A 70 -5.65 13.34 5.56
CA ASN A 70 -6.63 12.52 4.84
C ASN A 70 -8.02 13.18 4.86
N SER A 71 -8.15 14.36 4.25
CA SER A 71 -9.45 14.87 3.81
C SER A 71 -9.91 14.03 2.62
N ASP A 72 -11.21 13.69 2.59
CA ASP A 72 -11.82 12.82 1.57
C ASP A 72 -11.60 13.27 0.11
N THR A 73 -11.16 14.51 -0.09
CA THR A 73 -10.92 15.18 -1.36
C THR A 73 -9.60 14.84 -2.06
N GLU A 74 -8.59 14.27 -1.38
CA GLU A 74 -7.29 13.93 -2.01
C GLU A 74 -7.14 12.46 -2.43
N LYS A 75 -8.24 11.71 -2.63
CA LYS A 75 -8.21 10.34 -3.18
C LYS A 75 -7.87 10.28 -4.69
N GLY A 76 -7.14 11.26 -5.22
CA GLY A 76 -6.95 11.49 -6.66
C GLY A 76 -5.90 10.61 -7.35
N ASN A 77 -5.02 9.91 -6.63
CA ASN A 77 -4.08 8.98 -7.25
C ASN A 77 -3.64 7.86 -6.29
N ARG A 78 -4.00 6.60 -6.60
CA ARG A 78 -3.60 5.39 -5.86
C ARG A 78 -2.07 5.24 -5.72
N TYR A 79 -1.30 5.86 -6.60
CA TYR A 79 0.17 5.82 -6.62
C TYR A 79 0.83 6.89 -5.74
N GLN A 80 0.19 8.04 -5.53
CA GLN A 80 0.68 9.14 -4.66
C GLN A 80 0.24 8.97 -3.21
N ASN A 81 -0.84 8.22 -2.98
CA ASN A 81 -1.34 7.84 -1.66
C ASN A 81 -1.00 6.38 -1.31
N LYS A 82 0.19 5.91 -1.69
CA LYS A 82 0.68 4.63 -1.17
C LYS A 82 1.02 4.82 0.31
N ASP A 83 0.04 4.50 1.15
CA ASP A 83 0.11 4.24 2.59
C ASP A 83 1.41 4.68 3.27
N HIS A 84 1.66 5.99 3.32
CA HIS A 84 2.92 6.51 3.90
C HIS A 84 3.04 6.12 5.37
N SER A 85 1.93 6.21 6.09
CA SER A 85 1.82 5.74 7.46
C SER A 85 2.22 4.26 7.57
N TYR A 86 1.72 3.41 6.66
CA TYR A 86 2.05 1.98 6.61
C TYR A 86 3.52 1.74 6.26
N TYR A 87 4.07 2.45 5.28
CA TYR A 87 5.47 2.35 4.89
C TYR A 87 6.40 2.57 6.09
N TYR A 88 6.19 3.63 6.86
CA TYR A 88 7.02 3.87 8.03
C TYR A 88 6.82 2.83 9.14
N CYS A 89 5.60 2.30 9.33
CA CYS A 89 5.40 1.17 10.24
C CYS A 89 6.25 -0.06 9.84
N THR A 90 6.49 -0.31 8.54
CA THR A 90 7.35 -1.42 8.08
C THR A 90 8.82 -1.24 8.44
N LEU A 91 9.27 -0.01 8.65
CA LEU A 91 10.67 0.31 8.96
C LEU A 91 11.00 0.13 10.44
N ILE A 92 10.00 0.16 11.32
CA ILE A 92 10.14 -0.05 12.77
C ILE A 92 10.62 -1.48 13.05
N LYS A 93 11.66 -1.62 13.89
CA LYS A 93 12.28 -2.90 14.25
C LYS A 93 11.77 -3.47 15.56
N ASN A 94 11.44 -2.61 16.52
CA ASN A 94 10.78 -3.02 17.75
C ASN A 94 9.38 -3.55 17.44
N ARG A 95 9.14 -4.82 17.78
CA ARG A 95 7.88 -5.53 17.46
C ARG A 95 6.65 -4.88 18.09
N ASP A 96 6.76 -4.41 19.33
CA ASP A 96 5.65 -3.80 20.05
C ASP A 96 5.30 -2.43 19.47
N LYS A 97 6.32 -1.59 19.17
CA LYS A 97 6.13 -0.30 18.48
C LYS A 97 5.57 -0.48 17.07
N GLN A 98 6.02 -1.50 16.34
CA GLN A 98 5.50 -1.80 15.00
C GLN A 98 4.04 -2.23 15.07
N THR A 99 3.68 -3.11 16.02
CA THR A 99 2.31 -3.56 16.23
C THR A 99 1.41 -2.39 16.60
N TYR A 100 1.87 -1.53 17.53
CA TYR A 100 1.21 -0.28 17.89
C TYR A 100 0.99 0.63 16.67
N CYS A 101 2.01 0.84 15.84
CA CYS A 101 1.91 1.64 14.62
C CYS A 101 0.81 1.11 13.68
N TYR A 102 0.81 -0.19 13.38
CA TYR A 102 -0.23 -0.78 12.53
C TYR A 102 -1.61 -0.73 13.15
N ALA A 103 -1.73 -0.97 14.45
CA ALA A 103 -3.01 -0.92 15.16
C ALA A 103 -3.66 0.46 15.04
N VAL A 104 -2.87 1.53 15.24
CA VAL A 104 -3.34 2.91 15.13
C VAL A 104 -3.65 3.30 13.69
N VAL A 105 -2.71 3.10 12.76
CA VAL A 105 -2.87 3.48 11.34
C VAL A 105 -4.06 2.78 10.69
N ARG A 106 -4.31 1.52 11.05
CA ARG A 106 -5.43 0.73 10.50
C ARG A 106 -6.69 0.78 11.35
N ASN A 107 -6.66 1.50 12.47
CA ASN A 107 -7.72 1.54 13.48
C ASN A 107 -8.20 0.14 13.90
N GLN A 108 -7.28 -0.77 14.21
CA GLN A 108 -7.55 -2.18 14.56
C GLN A 108 -7.23 -2.48 16.02
N LYS A 109 -8.26 -2.40 16.88
CA LYS A 109 -8.10 -2.59 18.33
C LYS A 109 -7.63 -3.99 18.71
N SER A 110 -8.01 -5.01 17.93
CA SER A 110 -7.58 -6.40 18.13
C SER A 110 -6.05 -6.56 18.04
N MET A 111 -5.34 -5.67 17.35
CA MET A 111 -3.89 -5.71 17.26
C MET A 111 -3.20 -5.25 18.55
N CYS A 112 -3.83 -4.36 19.34
CA CYS A 112 -3.23 -3.83 20.57
C CYS A 112 -2.92 -4.95 21.58
N GLY A 113 -3.76 -5.99 21.65
CA GLY A 113 -3.53 -7.14 22.54
C GLY A 113 -2.34 -8.03 22.19
N ASN A 114 -1.65 -7.77 21.07
CA ASN A 114 -0.41 -8.47 20.71
C ASN A 114 0.86 -7.75 21.21
N ILE A 115 0.70 -6.58 21.84
CA ILE A 115 1.80 -5.78 22.41
C ILE A 115 2.15 -6.38 23.77
N VAL A 116 3.44 -6.64 24.02
CA VAL A 116 3.91 -7.20 25.28
C VAL A 116 4.12 -6.11 26.34
N ASP A 117 4.58 -4.93 25.95
CA ASP A 117 4.68 -3.77 26.82
C ASP A 117 3.29 -3.27 27.27
N GLY A 118 2.97 -3.50 28.54
CA GLY A 118 1.65 -3.17 29.09
C GLY A 118 1.34 -1.67 29.18
N LYS A 119 2.33 -0.78 29.09
CA LYS A 119 2.08 0.67 28.98
C LYS A 119 1.72 1.01 27.54
N LEU A 120 2.48 0.51 26.57
CA LEU A 120 2.25 0.73 25.16
C LEU A 120 0.93 0.11 24.68
N GLU A 121 0.54 -1.04 25.23
CA GLU A 121 -0.78 -1.64 24.98
C GLU A 121 -1.92 -0.72 25.42
N LYS A 122 -1.82 -0.11 26.61
CA LYS A 122 -2.83 0.84 27.09
C LYS A 122 -2.90 2.08 26.21
N ASP A 123 -1.74 2.62 25.84
CA ASP A 123 -1.63 3.77 24.94
C ASP A 123 -2.23 3.43 23.55
N CYS A 124 -2.01 2.21 23.04
CA CYS A 124 -2.63 1.68 21.83
C CYS A 124 -4.16 1.68 21.91
N ASN A 125 -4.70 1.06 22.96
CA ASN A 125 -6.14 0.93 23.17
C ASN A 125 -6.85 2.27 23.34
N ALA A 126 -6.15 3.31 23.82
CA ALA A 126 -6.67 4.65 23.96
C ALA A 126 -6.68 5.44 22.64
N LYS A 127 -5.73 5.16 21.74
CA LYS A 127 -5.60 5.85 20.46
C LYS A 127 -6.45 5.27 19.34
N VAL A 128 -6.67 3.96 19.35
CA VAL A 128 -7.56 3.29 18.40
C VAL A 128 -9.01 3.56 18.77
N LYS A 129 -9.80 4.06 17.81
CA LYS A 129 -11.22 4.42 17.98
C LYS A 129 -12.15 3.23 17.77
#